data_AF-A0A0P6X1Q8-F1
#
_entry.id   AF-A0A0P6X1Q8-F1
#
_cell.length_a   1.000
_cell.length_b   1.000
_cell.length_c   1.000
_cell.angle_alpha   90.00
_cell.angle_beta   90.00
_cell.angle_gamma   90.00
#
_symmetry.space_group_name_H-M   'P 1'
#
loop_
_entity.id
_entity.type
_entity.pdbx_description
1 polymer ?
#
loop_
_entity_poly.entity_id
_entity_poly.type
_entity_poly.pdbx_seq_one_letter_code
_entity_poly.pdbx_strand_id
1 'polypeptide(L)'
;MKLSSARELLEPNQSAIVFFTHGQDFHVDNTGEGETGNWILNPELVRKVDKVIVYYRDETLRINRIYMGNFHSLRKGERSRRWIVRFTGMTDLGTTGVHWLEFGNGSKAPVNYVEKPG
;
A
#
# COMPACT_ATOMS: atom_id res chain seq x y z
N MET A 1 11.16 14.00 -8.62
CA MET A 1 9.69 13.91 -8.68
C MET A 1 9.14 14.15 -7.29
N LYS A 2 8.12 14.99 -7.11
CA LYS A 2 7.47 15.20 -5.81
C LYS A 2 6.28 14.24 -5.75
N LEU A 3 6.31 13.28 -4.83
CA LEU A 3 5.23 12.31 -4.65
C LEU A 3 4.09 12.96 -3.85
N SER A 4 3.03 13.40 -4.53
CA SER A 4 1.93 14.15 -3.90
C SER A 4 0.72 13.30 -3.56
N SER A 5 0.43 12.26 -4.35
CA SER A 5 -0.72 11.39 -4.14
C SER A 5 -0.49 9.98 -4.63
N ALA A 6 -1.21 9.01 -4.05
CA ALA A 6 -1.18 7.62 -4.52
C ALA A 6 -1.75 7.47 -5.94
N ARG A 7 -2.70 8.32 -6.34
CA ARG A 7 -3.34 8.27 -7.66
C ARG A 7 -2.40 8.69 -8.80
N GLU A 8 -1.43 9.56 -8.52
CA GLU A 8 -0.39 9.94 -9.50
C GLU A 8 0.53 8.77 -9.88
N LEU A 9 0.64 7.76 -9.01
CA LEU A 9 1.48 6.57 -9.24
C LEU A 9 0.86 5.55 -10.18
N LEU A 10 -0.45 5.66 -10.42
CA LEU A 10 -1.21 4.71 -11.21
C LEU A 10 -1.19 5.08 -12.69
N GLU A 11 -1.22 4.06 -13.54
CA GLU A 11 -1.56 4.22 -14.95
C GLU A 11 -3.09 4.40 -15.11
N PRO A 12 -3.55 4.96 -16.25
CA PRO A 12 -4.98 5.03 -16.54
C PRO A 12 -5.67 3.67 -16.43
N ASN A 13 -6.85 3.63 -15.82
CA ASN A 13 -7.64 2.44 -15.50
C ASN A 13 -7.01 1.47 -14.50
N GLN A 14 -5.92 1.86 -13.82
CA GLN A 14 -5.41 1.07 -12.69
C GLN A 14 -6.05 1.49 -11.38
N SER A 15 -6.06 0.53 -10.46
CA SER A 15 -6.48 0.68 -9.08
C SER A 15 -5.43 0.14 -8.13
N ALA A 16 -5.40 0.70 -6.92
CA ALA A 16 -4.50 0.29 -5.86
C ALA A 16 -5.20 0.21 -4.52
N ILE A 17 -4.68 -0.69 -3.69
CA ILE A 17 -4.82 -0.61 -2.24
C ILE A 17 -3.61 0.11 -1.65
N VAL A 18 -3.86 1.09 -0.77
CA VAL A 18 -2.85 1.90 -0.10
C VAL A 18 -2.82 1.53 1.38
N PHE A 19 -1.65 1.14 1.89
CA PHE A 19 -1.42 0.83 3.30
C PHE A 19 -0.58 1.90 3.96
N PHE A 20 -1.06 2.45 5.08
CA PHE A 20 -0.26 3.26 6.00
C PHE A 20 0.27 2.36 7.12
N THR A 21 1.59 2.26 7.25
CA THR A 21 2.23 1.42 8.26
C THR A 21 3.50 2.05 8.83
N HIS A 22 3.81 1.69 10.08
CA HIS A 22 5.10 1.97 10.73
C HIS A 22 6.08 0.80 10.57
N GLY A 23 5.76 -0.20 9.73
CA GLY A 23 6.63 -1.34 9.39
C GLY A 23 6.31 -2.64 10.12
N GLN A 24 5.40 -2.62 11.09
CA GLN A 24 4.97 -3.83 11.78
C GLN A 24 4.39 -4.82 10.76
N ASP A 25 4.97 -6.02 10.72
CA ASP A 25 4.62 -7.12 9.81
C ASP A 25 4.63 -6.78 8.31
N PHE A 26 5.29 -5.68 7.92
CA PHE A 26 5.56 -5.39 6.51
C PHE A 26 6.92 -6.00 6.15
N HIS A 27 6.91 -6.98 5.26
CA HIS A 27 8.11 -7.67 4.83
C HIS A 27 8.21 -7.64 3.31
N VAL A 28 9.41 -7.30 2.83
CA VAL A 28 9.80 -7.38 1.42
C VAL A 28 11.13 -8.12 1.40
N ASP A 29 11.25 -9.12 0.54
CA ASP A 29 12.49 -9.86 0.34
C ASP A 29 13.37 -9.21 -0.74
N ASN A 30 14.51 -9.84 -1.02
CA ASN A 30 15.48 -9.32 -2.00
C ASN A 30 15.01 -9.46 -3.46
N THR A 31 13.92 -10.19 -3.73
CA THR A 31 13.33 -10.29 -5.08
C THR A 31 12.16 -9.32 -5.27
N GLY A 32 11.82 -8.54 -4.23
CA GLY A 32 10.70 -7.61 -4.24
C GLY A 32 9.35 -8.30 -4.05
N GLU A 33 9.35 -9.58 -3.65
CA GLU A 33 8.16 -10.25 -3.16
C GLU A 33 7.98 -9.97 -1.68
N GLY A 34 6.76 -10.13 -1.19
CA GLY A 34 6.52 -9.93 0.21
C GLY A 34 5.06 -9.94 0.59
N GLU A 35 4.82 -9.47 1.80
CA GLU A 35 3.49 -9.36 2.34
C GLU A 35 3.34 -8.15 3.26
N THR A 36 2.11 -7.65 3.32
CA THR A 36 1.70 -6.66 4.30
C THR A 36 1.34 -7.33 5.62
N GLY A 37 1.13 -6.53 6.67
CA GLY A 37 0.66 -7.05 7.95
C GLY A 37 -0.79 -7.56 7.93
N ASN A 38 -1.35 -7.72 9.12
CA ASN A 38 -2.72 -8.21 9.31
C ASN A 38 -3.74 -7.07 9.30
N TRP A 39 -4.51 -6.92 8.22
CA TRP A 39 -5.44 -5.78 8.02
C TRP A 39 -6.91 -6.20 8.02
N ILE A 40 -7.79 -5.34 8.50
CA ILE A 40 -9.23 -5.51 8.31
C ILE A 40 -9.57 -5.03 6.90
N LEU A 41 -9.88 -5.97 6.01
CA LEU A 41 -10.10 -5.70 4.58
C LEU A 41 -11.43 -6.29 4.11
N ASN A 42 -11.97 -5.71 3.03
CA ASN A 42 -13.01 -6.35 2.24
C ASN A 42 -12.33 -7.17 1.13
N PRO A 43 -12.34 -8.52 1.19
CA PRO A 43 -11.62 -9.35 0.23
C PRO A 43 -12.10 -9.17 -1.22
N GLU A 44 -13.37 -8.84 -1.43
CA GLU A 44 -13.94 -8.63 -2.77
C GLU A 44 -13.44 -7.33 -3.42
N LEU A 45 -13.11 -6.32 -2.63
CA LEU A 45 -12.48 -5.10 -3.14
C LEU A 45 -10.99 -5.33 -3.41
N VAL A 46 -10.30 -6.00 -2.48
CA VAL A 46 -8.86 -6.25 -2.62
C VAL A 46 -8.55 -7.08 -3.87
N ARG A 47 -9.34 -8.11 -4.19
CA ARG A 47 -9.10 -8.95 -5.37
C ARG A 47 -9.24 -8.21 -6.71
N LYS A 48 -9.76 -6.98 -6.71
CA LYS A 48 -9.94 -6.16 -7.91
C LYS A 48 -8.82 -5.15 -8.12
N VAL A 49 -7.89 -5.01 -7.17
CA VAL A 49 -6.81 -4.02 -7.27
C VAL A 49 -5.66 -4.55 -8.12
N ASP A 50 -5.01 -3.66 -8.86
CA ASP A 50 -3.84 -4.00 -9.67
C ASP A 50 -2.55 -3.86 -8.86
N LYS A 51 -2.50 -2.83 -8.00
CA LYS A 51 -1.30 -2.40 -7.29
C LYS A 51 -1.47 -2.43 -5.78
N VAL A 52 -0.33 -2.60 -5.11
CA VAL A 52 -0.18 -2.39 -3.66
C VAL A 52 0.75 -1.22 -3.47
N ILE A 53 0.27 -0.18 -2.79
CA ILE A 53 1.06 0.99 -2.41
C ILE A 53 1.24 0.95 -0.90
N VAL A 54 2.48 1.12 -0.43
CA VAL A 54 2.79 1.20 1.00
C VAL A 54 3.37 2.57 1.30
N TYR A 55 2.63 3.33 2.12
CA TYR A 55 3.15 4.49 2.82
C TYR A 55 3.80 3.98 4.11
N TYR A 56 5.12 3.92 4.11
CA TYR A 56 5.92 3.52 5.25
C TYR A 56 6.41 4.75 6.00
N ARG A 57 5.99 4.90 7.26
CA ARG A 57 6.47 5.95 8.14
C ARG A 57 7.60 5.42 9.02
N ASP A 58 8.81 5.89 8.74
CA ASP A 58 9.99 5.61 9.56
C ASP A 58 10.12 6.70 10.63
N GLU A 59 9.79 6.35 11.88
CA GLU A 59 9.90 7.29 13.02
C GLU A 59 11.36 7.59 13.41
N THR A 60 12.29 6.69 13.11
CA THR A 60 13.71 6.83 13.45
C THR A 60 14.35 7.89 12.55
N LEU A 61 14.13 7.76 11.24
CA LEU A 61 14.64 8.67 10.24
C LEU A 61 13.73 9.89 10.02
N ARG A 62 12.51 9.87 10.59
CA ARG A 62 11.47 10.89 10.41
C ARG A 62 11.14 11.16 8.94
N ILE A 63 11.11 10.08 8.15
CA ILE A 63 10.77 10.13 6.73
C ILE A 63 9.53 9.30 6.44
N ASN A 64 8.81 9.70 5.39
CA ASN A 64 7.75 8.88 4.82
C ASN A 64 8.23 8.34 3.48
N ARG A 65 8.35 7.02 3.38
CA ARG A 65 8.81 6.33 2.18
C ARG A 65 7.63 5.68 1.49
N ILE A 66 7.63 5.74 0.17
CA ILE A 66 6.57 5.20 -0.66
C ILE A 66 7.11 4.01 -1.42
N TYR A 67 6.44 2.88 -1.27
CA TYR A 67 6.70 1.69 -2.06
C TYR A 67 5.49 1.35 -2.93
N MET A 68 5.75 0.74 -4.08
CA MET A 68 4.70 0.22 -4.95
C MET A 68 5.09 -1.13 -5.54
N GLY A 69 4.15 -2.08 -5.50
CA GLY A 69 4.27 -3.39 -6.13
C GLY A 69 2.98 -3.81 -6.82
N ASN A 70 3.01 -4.99 -7.44
CA ASN A 70 1.84 -5.61 -8.04
C ASN A 70 1.07 -6.39 -6.98
N PHE A 71 -0.26 -6.29 -6.98
CA PHE A 71 -1.08 -7.21 -6.20
C PHE A 71 -0.85 -8.64 -6.71
N HIS A 72 -0.67 -9.59 -5.79
CA HIS A 72 -0.43 -10.99 -6.15
C HIS A 72 -1.50 -11.90 -5.57
N SER A 73 -1.69 -11.90 -4.24
CA SER A 73 -2.72 -12.73 -3.62
C SER A 73 -3.18 -12.19 -2.27
N LEU A 74 -4.30 -12.74 -1.78
CA LEU A 74 -4.89 -12.41 -0.50
C LEU A 74 -4.96 -13.66 0.38
N ARG A 75 -4.32 -13.62 1.54
CA ARG A 75 -4.30 -14.72 2.52
C ARG A 75 -5.10 -14.32 3.76
N LYS A 76 -5.87 -15.25 4.31
CA LYS A 76 -6.57 -15.04 5.57
C LYS A 76 -5.55 -15.01 6.72
N GLY A 77 -5.61 -13.98 7.54
CA GLY A 77 -4.78 -13.87 8.75
C GLY A 77 -5.26 -14.80 9.86
N GLU A 78 -4.40 -15.05 10.84
CA GLU A 78 -4.68 -15.94 11.98
C GLU A 78 -5.81 -15.41 12.88
N ARG A 79 -5.98 -14.09 12.95
CA ARG A 79 -7.04 -13.44 13.72
C ARG A 79 -8.29 -13.26 12.86
N SER A 80 -9.47 -13.52 13.42
CA SER A 80 -10.73 -13.45 12.68
C SER A 80 -10.91 -12.07 12.00
N ARG A 81 -11.34 -12.10 10.73
CA ARG A 81 -11.57 -10.93 9.85
C ARG A 81 -10.34 -10.11 9.44
N ARG A 82 -9.12 -10.59 9.69
CA ARG A 82 -7.91 -9.98 9.15
C ARG A 82 -7.39 -10.73 7.93
N TRP A 83 -6.78 -9.98 7.02
CA TRP A 83 -6.23 -10.46 5.76
C TRP A 83 -4.83 -9.89 5.57
N ILE A 84 -3.99 -10.67 4.91
CA ILE A 84 -2.62 -10.38 4.54
C ILE A 84 -2.59 -10.26 3.02
N VAL A 85 -2.06 -9.15 2.50
CA VAL A 85 -1.89 -8.94 1.06
C VAL A 85 -0.47 -9.32 0.68
N ARG A 86 -0.33 -10.24 -0.27
CA ARG A 86 0.94 -10.56 -0.91
C ARG A 86 1.11 -9.76 -2.19
N PHE A 87 2.34 -9.37 -2.47
CA PHE A 87 2.71 -8.58 -3.64
C PHE A 87 4.01 -9.08 -4.26
N THR A 88 4.28 -8.63 -5.48
CA THR A 88 5.53 -8.85 -6.20
C THR A 88 6.05 -7.57 -6.83
N GLY A 89 7.35 -7.53 -7.14
CA GLY A 89 7.98 -6.38 -7.80
C GLY A 89 7.91 -5.08 -7.00
N MET A 90 7.93 -5.17 -5.68
CA MET A 90 7.90 -4.01 -4.80
C MET A 90 9.13 -3.12 -5.05
N THR A 91 8.87 -1.86 -5.38
CA THR A 91 9.90 -0.86 -5.71
C THR A 91 9.79 0.33 -4.76
N ASP A 92 10.93 0.84 -4.30
CA ASP A 92 11.03 2.10 -3.57
C ASP A 92 10.92 3.27 -4.56
N LEU A 93 9.86 4.07 -4.42
CA LEU A 93 9.61 5.24 -5.27
C LEU A 93 10.18 6.54 -4.68
N GLY A 94 10.75 6.49 -3.48
CA GLY A 94 11.33 7.62 -2.78
C GLY A 94 10.50 8.07 -1.58
N THR A 95 10.67 9.33 -1.20
CA THR A 95 10.04 9.90 0.00
C THR A 95 9.01 10.97 -0.32
N THR A 96 8.07 11.18 0.59
CA THR A 96 7.09 12.27 0.53
C THR A 96 7.03 13.08 1.82
N GLY A 97 6.78 14.38 1.68
CA GLY A 97 6.43 15.26 2.79
C GLY A 97 4.93 15.40 3.01
N VAL A 98 4.10 14.80 2.15
CA VAL A 98 2.64 14.87 2.22
C VAL A 98 2.14 13.93 3.31
N HIS A 99 1.19 14.40 4.12
CA HIS A 99 0.59 13.60 5.17
C HIS A 99 -0.19 12.42 4.59
N TRP A 100 -0.16 11.25 5.24
CA TRP A 100 -0.75 10.01 4.71
C TRP A 100 -2.25 10.14 4.39
N LEU A 101 -3.00 10.94 5.15
CA LEU A 101 -4.41 11.25 4.87
C LEU A 101 -4.54 11.85 3.47
N GLU A 102 -3.76 12.87 3.16
CA GLU A 102 -3.82 13.56 1.87
C GLU A 102 -3.29 12.66 0.74
N PHE A 103 -2.23 11.89 1.02
CA PHE A 103 -1.64 10.98 0.04
C PHE A 103 -2.60 9.87 -0.41
N GLY A 104 -3.37 9.30 0.54
CA GLY A 104 -4.18 8.10 0.35
C GLY A 104 -5.68 8.33 0.07
N ASN A 105 -6.10 9.54 -0.33
CA ASN A 105 -7.50 9.93 -0.64
C ASN A 105 -8.36 10.42 0.56
N GLY A 106 -7.75 11.03 1.57
CA GLY A 106 -8.42 11.77 2.65
C GLY A 106 -9.07 10.95 3.76
N SER A 107 -8.99 9.62 3.70
CA SER A 107 -9.66 8.73 4.66
C SER A 107 -8.82 8.48 5.92
N LYS A 108 -9.49 8.45 7.08
CA LYS A 108 -8.89 8.16 8.40
C LYS A 108 -8.59 6.67 8.63
N ALA A 109 -8.94 5.79 7.70
CA ALA A 109 -8.57 4.38 7.77
C ALA A 109 -7.11 4.22 7.33
N PRO A 110 -6.30 3.39 8.01
CA PRO A 110 -4.91 3.12 7.61
C PRO A 110 -4.81 2.30 6.32
N VAL A 111 -5.96 1.90 5.75
CA VAL A 111 -6.04 1.23 4.45
C VAL A 111 -7.06 1.95 3.60
N ASN A 112 -6.66 2.31 2.38
CA ASN A 112 -7.50 3.03 1.43
C ASN A 112 -7.45 2.39 0.04
N TYR A 113 -8.47 2.66 -0.77
CA TYR A 113 -8.54 2.25 -2.15
C TYR A 113 -8.53 3.49 -3.03
N VAL A 114 -7.71 3.46 -4.07
CA VAL A 114 -7.59 4.55 -5.02
C VAL A 114 -7.64 3.99 -6.43
N GLU A 115 -8.17 4.76 -7.36
CA GLU A 115 -8.22 4.41 -8.77
C GLU A 115 -7.89 5.64 -9.60
N LYS A 116 -7.34 5.40 -10.79
CA LYS A 116 -7.14 6.42 -11.80
C LYS A 116 -8.07 6.14 -12.99
N PRO A 117 -9.14 6.93 -13.17
CA PRO A 117 -9.97 6.87 -14.36
C PRO A 117 -9.13 7.02 -15.63
N GLY A 118 -9.58 6.35 -16.69
CA GLY A 118 -9.07 6.48 -18.05
C GLY A 118 -9.16 7.89 -18.61
#